data_AF-A0A3E0IR81-F1
#
_entry.id   AF-A0A3E0IR81-F1
#
_cell.length_a   1.000
_cell.length_b   1.000
_cell.length_c   1.000
_cell.angle_alpha   90.00
_cell.angle_beta   90.00
_cell.angle_gamma   90.00
#
_symmetry.space_group_name_H-M   'P 1'
#
loop_
_entity.id
_entity.type
_entity.pdbx_description
1 polymer ?
#
loop_
_entity_poly.entity_id
_entity_poly.type
_entity_poly.pdbx_seq_one_letter_code
_entity_poly.pdbx_strand_id
1 'polypeptide(L)'
;QLPETSQVISRVATGQYYAGLSYEQDARTWKNKGYPVSIIYPTEGTMLNVDGIALVNNEHPHPKREKLVHYLISRPVQQRLVADIDAKSIRKDVTEQTDQSIASLKHIPVIPKSELPNIPHHEFLEMIQ
;
A
#
# COMPACT_ATOMS: atom_id res chain seq x y z
N GLN A 1 -8.99 19.34 2.53
CA GLN A 1 -8.12 18.17 2.33
C GLN A 1 -6.95 18.23 3.30
N LEU A 2 -6.46 17.08 3.78
CA LEU A 2 -5.21 17.04 4.54
C LEU A 2 -4.03 17.03 3.54
N PRO A 3 -2.92 17.72 3.85
CA PRO A 3 -1.79 17.86 2.93
C PRO A 3 -0.98 16.56 2.75
N GLU A 4 -1.05 15.63 3.70
CA GLU A 4 -0.36 14.34 3.64
C GLU A 4 -1.27 13.20 4.09
N THR A 5 -1.19 12.05 3.40
CA THR A 5 -2.00 10.86 3.71
C THR A 5 -1.74 10.33 5.13
N SER A 6 -0.51 10.47 5.64
CA SER A 6 -0.10 10.07 6.99
C SER A 6 -0.86 10.80 8.11
N GLN A 7 -1.41 12.00 7.82
CA GLN A 7 -2.20 12.74 8.78
C GLN A 7 -3.58 12.13 9.03
N VAL A 8 -4.09 11.31 8.11
CA VAL A 8 -5.38 10.65 8.30
C VAL A 8 -5.30 9.68 9.47
N ILE A 9 -4.34 8.74 9.40
CA ILE A 9 -4.25 7.69 10.41
C ILE A 9 -3.86 8.24 11.78
N SER A 10 -3.01 9.27 11.84
CA SER A 10 -2.61 9.87 13.10
C SER A 10 -3.79 10.48 13.84
N ARG A 11 -4.65 11.22 13.12
CA ARG A 11 -5.83 11.87 13.68
C ARG A 11 -6.94 10.88 14.04
N VAL A 12 -7.06 9.76 13.32
CA VAL A 12 -7.95 8.65 13.72
C VAL A 12 -7.43 7.97 14.98
N ALA A 13 -6.15 7.62 15.00
CA ALA A 13 -5.53 6.91 16.12
C ALA A 13 -5.53 7.72 17.43
N THR A 14 -5.43 9.05 17.36
CA THR A 14 -5.50 9.95 18.52
C THR A 14 -6.93 10.38 18.89
N GLY A 15 -7.95 9.85 18.20
CA GLY A 15 -9.36 10.11 18.51
C GLY A 15 -9.90 11.45 18.02
N GLN A 16 -9.16 12.19 17.19
CA GLN A 16 -9.67 13.41 16.56
C GLN A 16 -10.75 13.11 15.50
N TYR A 17 -10.69 11.92 14.88
CA TYR A 17 -11.71 11.42 13.96
C TYR A 17 -12.08 9.97 14.29
N TYR A 18 -13.34 9.60 14.04
CA TYR A 18 -13.83 8.23 14.26
C TYR A 18 -13.26 7.21 13.24
N ALA A 19 -13.08 7.64 11.99
CA ALA A 19 -12.60 6.81 10.90
C ALA A 19 -11.90 7.68 9.83
N GLY A 20 -11.17 7.03 8.92
CA GLY A 20 -10.51 7.69 7.80
C GLY A 20 -10.10 6.70 6.71
N LEU A 21 -9.94 7.21 5.48
CA LEU A 21 -9.45 6.43 4.35
C LEU A 21 -7.92 6.44 4.34
N SER A 22 -7.31 5.27 4.50
CA SER A 22 -5.86 5.09 4.58
C SER A 22 -5.43 3.85 3.78
N TYR A 23 -4.16 3.46 3.88
CA TYR A 23 -3.60 2.26 3.26
C TYR A 23 -3.00 1.31 4.32
N GLU A 24 -2.88 0.04 3.96
CA GLU A 24 -2.63 -1.07 4.89
C GLU A 24 -1.38 -0.87 5.77
N GLN A 25 -0.25 -0.47 5.17
CA GLN A 25 1.03 -0.31 5.88
C GLN A 25 0.99 0.77 6.96
N ASP A 26 0.33 1.90 6.68
CA ASP A 26 0.25 3.02 7.63
C ASP A 26 -0.67 2.64 8.80
N ALA A 27 -1.85 2.08 8.50
CA ALA A 27 -2.78 1.63 9.52
C ALA A 27 -2.17 0.57 10.46
N ARG A 28 -1.40 -0.39 9.92
CA ARG A 28 -0.63 -1.37 10.71
C ARG A 28 0.39 -0.71 11.61
N THR A 29 1.15 0.26 11.09
CA THR A 29 2.19 0.94 11.86
C THR A 29 1.63 1.58 13.13
N TRP A 30 0.44 2.19 13.05
CA TRP A 30 -0.24 2.77 14.21
C TRP A 30 -0.86 1.71 15.13
N LYS A 31 -1.49 0.68 14.58
CA LYS A 31 -2.01 -0.45 15.36
C LYS A 31 -0.91 -1.17 16.15
N ASN A 32 0.24 -1.43 15.53
CA ASN A 32 1.39 -2.11 16.16
C ASN A 32 2.07 -1.24 17.24
N LYS A 33 1.89 0.08 17.20
CA LYS A 33 2.28 1.00 18.28
C LYS A 33 1.31 0.98 19.47
N GLY A 34 0.23 0.19 19.41
CA GLY A 34 -0.76 0.04 20.49
C GLY A 34 -1.90 1.04 20.45
N TYR A 35 -2.04 1.82 19.37
CA TYR A 35 -3.19 2.72 19.22
C TYR A 35 -4.47 1.92 18.94
N PRO A 36 -5.66 2.41 19.37
CA PRO A 36 -6.93 1.73 19.21
C PRO A 36 -7.46 1.82 17.76
N VAL A 37 -6.72 1.23 16.81
CA VAL A 37 -7.02 1.26 15.38
C VAL A 37 -7.52 -0.12 14.93
N SER A 38 -8.68 -0.14 14.27
CA SER A 38 -9.18 -1.28 13.52
C SER A 38 -8.98 -1.06 12.02
N ILE A 39 -8.56 -2.10 11.29
CA ILE A 39 -8.37 -2.07 9.84
C ILE A 39 -9.60 -2.72 9.20
N ILE A 40 -10.27 -1.99 8.31
CA ILE A 40 -11.49 -2.44 7.63
C ILE A 40 -11.22 -2.45 6.13
N TYR A 41 -11.53 -3.58 5.50
CA TYR A 41 -11.58 -3.72 4.05
C TYR A 41 -13.03 -3.50 3.58
N PRO A 42 -13.32 -2.47 2.76
CA PRO A 42 -14.69 -2.19 2.33
C PRO A 42 -15.33 -3.38 1.61
N THR A 43 -16.56 -3.72 2.01
CA THR A 43 -17.29 -4.89 1.50
C THR A 43 -17.76 -4.72 0.06
N GLU A 44 -17.99 -3.48 -0.35
CA GLU A 44 -18.39 -3.07 -1.69
C GLU A 44 -17.24 -3.24 -2.70
N GLY A 45 -16.00 -3.30 -2.21
CA GLY A 45 -14.81 -3.42 -3.03
C GLY A 45 -13.62 -2.69 -2.43
N THR A 46 -12.52 -3.39 -2.26
CA THR A 46 -11.24 -2.85 -1.82
C THR A 46 -10.35 -2.57 -3.03
N MET A 47 -9.88 -1.33 -3.18
CA MET A 47 -8.86 -0.98 -4.17
C MET A 47 -7.52 -1.63 -3.79
N LEU A 48 -6.93 -2.40 -4.71
CA LEU A 48 -5.59 -2.95 -4.56
C LEU A 48 -4.58 -2.13 -5.37
N ASN A 49 -3.74 -1.38 -4.67
CA ASN A 49 -2.65 -0.64 -5.31
C ASN A 49 -1.51 -1.61 -5.67
N VAL A 50 -0.99 -1.49 -6.89
CA VAL A 50 0.20 -2.20 -7.35
C VAL A 50 1.35 -1.20 -7.39
N ASP A 51 2.17 -1.19 -6.35
CA ASP A 51 3.28 -0.25 -6.22
C ASP A 51 4.38 -0.54 -7.26
N GLY A 52 4.92 0.53 -7.84
CA GLY A 52 5.91 0.48 -8.92
C GLY A 52 7.21 1.18 -8.57
N ILE A 53 8.27 0.83 -9.30
CA ILE A 53 9.56 1.52 -9.26
C ILE A 53 9.89 1.97 -10.67
N ALA A 54 10.24 3.24 -10.84
CA ALA A 54 10.64 3.81 -12.13
C ALA A 54 11.98 4.53 -12.01
N LEU A 55 12.75 4.51 -13.08
CA LEU A 55 13.98 5.31 -13.18
C LEU A 55 13.65 6.70 -13.70
N VAL A 56 13.99 7.72 -12.92
CA VAL A 56 13.82 9.11 -13.34
C VAL A 56 14.79 9.42 -14.50
N ASN A 57 14.28 10.04 -15.56
CA ASN A 57 15.10 10.56 -16.64
C ASN A 57 15.81 11.85 -16.18
N ASN A 58 17.14 11.84 -16.13
CA ASN A 58 17.95 12.99 -15.71
C ASN A 58 19.32 12.97 -16.42
N GLU A 59 20.00 14.11 -16.40
CA GLU A 59 21.25 14.34 -17.15
C GLU A 59 22.42 13.48 -16.66
N HIS A 60 22.48 13.24 -15.35
CA HIS A 60 23.57 12.52 -14.70
C HIS A 60 23.05 11.37 -13.83
N PRO A 61 22.57 10.27 -14.44
CA PRO A 61 21.98 9.17 -13.70
C PRO A 61 23.04 8.41 -12.90
N HIS A 62 22.71 8.08 -11.65
CA HIS A 62 23.62 7.28 -10.82
C HIS A 62 23.83 5.89 -11.45
N PRO A 63 25.08 5.44 -11.66
CA PRO A 63 25.38 4.24 -12.44
C PRO A 63 24.90 2.92 -11.81
N LYS A 64 24.51 2.94 -10.52
CA LYS A 64 23.96 1.78 -9.80
C LYS A 64 22.42 1.75 -9.71
N ARG A 65 21.70 2.70 -10.32
CA ARG A 65 20.23 2.79 -10.15
C ARG A 65 19.48 1.53 -10.63
N GLU A 66 19.93 0.89 -11.69
CA GLU A 66 19.34 -0.38 -12.17
C GLU A 66 19.62 -1.53 -11.20
N LYS A 67 20.84 -1.61 -10.66
CA LYS A 67 21.18 -2.59 -9.60
C LYS A 67 20.31 -2.39 -8.36
N LEU A 68 19.98 -1.14 -8.01
CA LEU A 68 19.05 -0.85 -6.92
C LEU A 68 17.65 -1.38 -7.22
N VAL A 69 17.12 -1.17 -8.42
CA VAL A 69 15.82 -1.75 -8.83
C VAL A 69 15.85 -3.28 -8.70
N HIS A 70 16.88 -3.93 -9.25
CA HIS A 70 17.05 -5.39 -9.14
C HIS A 70 17.14 -5.87 -7.69
N TYR A 71 17.84 -5.13 -6.83
CA TYR A 71 17.90 -5.43 -5.41
C TYR A 71 16.52 -5.35 -4.75
N LEU A 72 15.77 -4.27 -4.97
CA LEU A 72 14.44 -4.06 -4.37
C LEU A 72 13.42 -5.13 -4.80
N ILE A 73 13.51 -5.64 -6.04
CA ILE A 73 12.64 -6.72 -6.54
C ILE A 73 13.24 -8.13 -6.35
N SER A 74 14.38 -8.25 -5.68
CA SER A 74 15.01 -9.55 -5.45
C SER A 74 14.25 -10.35 -4.39
N ARG A 75 14.25 -11.68 -4.53
CA ARG A 75 13.58 -12.58 -3.57
C ARG A 75 14.01 -12.34 -2.12
N PRO A 76 15.31 -12.23 -1.77
CA PRO A 76 15.71 -12.05 -0.37
C PRO A 76 15.20 -10.73 0.23
N VAL A 77 15.24 -9.64 -0.55
CA VAL A 77 14.74 -8.34 -0.09
C VAL A 77 13.23 -8.37 0.06
N GLN A 78 12.53 -8.93 -0.92
CA GLN A 78 11.08 -9.09 -0.84
C GLN A 78 10.67 -9.96 0.35
N GLN A 79 11.36 -11.07 0.61
CA GLN A 79 11.10 -11.91 1.79
C GLN A 79 11.32 -11.16 3.10
N ARG A 80 12.35 -10.31 3.15
CA ARG A 80 12.61 -9.44 4.30
C ARG A 80 11.51 -8.41 4.51
N LEU A 81 11.00 -7.80 3.43
CA LEU A 81 9.88 -6.85 3.54
C LEU A 81 8.61 -7.52 4.07
N VAL A 82 8.34 -8.76 3.66
CA VAL A 82 7.24 -9.53 4.27
C VAL A 82 7.52 -9.73 5.76
N ALA A 83 8.70 -10.24 6.13
CA ALA A 83 9.06 -10.59 7.51
C ALA A 83 9.11 -9.41 8.49
N ASP A 84 9.70 -8.29 8.07
CA ASP A 84 10.02 -7.17 8.95
C ASP A 84 8.82 -6.20 9.10
N ILE A 85 8.01 -6.06 8.05
CA ILE A 85 7.02 -4.98 7.98
C ILE A 85 5.64 -5.40 7.47
N ASP A 86 5.36 -6.69 7.25
CA ASP A 86 4.00 -7.08 6.87
C ASP A 86 3.70 -7.00 5.38
N ALA A 87 4.67 -6.63 4.55
CA ALA A 87 4.43 -6.25 3.16
C ALA A 87 3.85 -7.42 2.34
N LYS A 88 3.08 -7.09 1.31
CA LYS A 88 2.59 -8.07 0.32
C LYS A 88 3.53 -8.11 -0.87
N SER A 89 4.32 -9.18 -1.00
CA SER A 89 5.28 -9.28 -2.10
C SER A 89 4.60 -9.47 -3.45
N ILE A 90 5.15 -8.84 -4.48
CA ILE A 90 4.75 -9.04 -5.88
C ILE A 90 5.24 -10.37 -6.46
N ARG A 91 6.21 -11.03 -5.81
CA ARG A 91 6.81 -12.26 -6.31
C ARG A 91 6.02 -13.49 -5.85
N LYS A 92 5.91 -14.47 -6.76
CA LYS A 92 5.25 -15.76 -6.48
C LYS A 92 6.09 -16.72 -5.63
N ASP A 93 7.41 -16.50 -5.54
CA ASP A 93 8.37 -17.34 -4.84
C ASP A 93 8.75 -16.80 -3.45
N VAL A 94 7.97 -15.84 -2.93
CA VAL A 94 8.07 -15.26 -1.59
C VAL A 94 6.85 -15.70 -0.79
N THR A 95 7.09 -16.20 0.43
CA THR A 95 6.03 -16.70 1.30
C THR A 95 5.34 -15.53 2.00
N GLU A 96 4.01 -15.46 1.95
CA GLU A 96 3.20 -14.51 2.74
C GLU A 96 3.33 -14.82 4.25
N GLN A 97 3.42 -13.78 5.07
CA GLN A 97 3.29 -13.91 6.52
C GLN A 97 1.81 -13.87 6.90
N THR A 98 1.40 -14.82 7.74
CA THR A 98 0.00 -15.04 8.13
C THR A 98 -0.33 -14.53 9.53
N ASP A 99 0.42 -13.54 10.04
CA ASP A 99 0.16 -13.02 11.37
C ASP A 99 -1.22 -12.37 11.49
N GLN A 100 -1.87 -12.63 12.63
CA GLN A 100 -3.31 -12.54 12.87
C GLN A 100 -3.93 -11.16 12.67
N SER A 101 -3.14 -10.10 12.53
CA SER A 101 -3.69 -8.75 12.50
C SER A 101 -4.25 -8.36 11.12
N ILE A 102 -4.00 -9.15 10.06
CA ILE A 102 -4.43 -8.82 8.69
C ILE A 102 -4.89 -10.02 7.84
N ALA A 103 -5.88 -9.76 7.00
CA ALA A 103 -6.35 -10.68 5.99
C ALA A 103 -5.28 -10.93 4.89
N SER A 104 -5.11 -12.20 4.52
CA SER A 104 -4.49 -12.57 3.24
C SER A 104 -5.32 -12.01 2.09
N LEU A 105 -4.67 -11.71 0.95
CA LEU A 105 -5.33 -11.17 -0.25
C LEU A 105 -6.53 -12.03 -0.69
N LYS A 106 -6.47 -13.34 -0.46
CA LYS A 106 -7.56 -14.28 -0.78
C LYS A 106 -8.86 -14.00 -0.02
N HIS A 107 -8.79 -13.31 1.10
CA HIS A 107 -9.94 -12.99 1.96
C HIS A 107 -10.35 -11.51 1.88
N ILE A 108 -9.69 -10.71 1.02
CA ILE A 108 -10.04 -9.30 0.80
C ILE A 108 -10.98 -9.23 -0.42
N PRO A 109 -12.13 -8.54 -0.33
CA PRO A 109 -13.01 -8.33 -1.47
C PRO A 109 -12.39 -7.29 -2.42
N VAL A 110 -11.37 -7.68 -3.18
CA VAL A 110 -10.66 -6.78 -4.12
C VAL A 110 -11.57 -6.44 -5.30
N ILE A 111 -11.61 -5.16 -5.68
CA ILE A 111 -12.33 -4.72 -6.89
C ILE A 111 -11.73 -5.46 -8.09
N PRO A 112 -12.53 -6.24 -8.85
CA PRO A 112 -12.02 -6.99 -9.99
C PRO A 112 -11.55 -6.03 -11.09
N LYS A 113 -10.52 -6.43 -11.84
CA LYS A 113 -9.95 -5.60 -12.91
C LYS A 113 -10.98 -5.14 -13.94
N SER A 114 -12.04 -5.93 -14.18
CA SER A 114 -13.14 -5.59 -15.09
C SER A 114 -14.00 -4.41 -14.62
N GLU A 115 -13.99 -4.09 -13.33
CA GLU A 115 -14.76 -3.00 -12.72
C GLU A 115 -13.91 -1.76 -12.44
N LEU A 116 -12.59 -1.85 -12.65
CA LEU A 116 -11.71 -0.69 -12.53
C LEU A 116 -11.99 0.31 -13.67
N PRO A 117 -12.14 1.61 -13.37
CA PRO A 117 -12.29 2.63 -14.39
C PRO A 117 -11.10 2.62 -15.35
N ASN A 118 -11.36 2.45 -16.64
CA ASN A 118 -10.34 2.63 -17.68
C ASN A 118 -10.30 4.10 -18.13
N ILE A 119 -10.12 5.00 -17.17
CA ILE A 119 -10.12 6.45 -17.36
C ILE A 119 -8.72 6.96 -16.98
N PRO A 120 -8.07 7.77 -17.82
CA PRO A 120 -6.81 8.42 -17.47
C PRO A 120 -6.92 9.21 -16.17
N HIS A 121 -5.84 9.25 -15.40
CA HIS A 121 -5.84 9.87 -14.07
C HIS A 121 -6.34 11.33 -14.07
N HIS A 122 -5.92 12.14 -15.06
CA HIS A 122 -6.33 13.54 -15.15
C HIS A 122 -7.83 13.68 -15.48
N GLU A 123 -8.34 12.92 -16.45
CA GLU A 123 -9.78 12.90 -16.79
C GLU A 123 -10.64 12.44 -15.60
N PHE A 124 -10.18 11.43 -14.86
CA PHE A 124 -10.87 10.98 -13.65
C PHE A 124 -10.93 12.07 -12.58
N LEU A 125 -9.84 12.84 -12.40
CA LEU A 125 -9.81 13.97 -11.47
C LEU A 125 -10.76 15.09 -11.90
N GLU A 126 -10.81 15.43 -13.19
CA GLU A 126 -11.72 16.44 -13.73
C GLU A 126 -13.20 16.03 -13.54
N MET A 127 -13.51 14.74 -13.65
CA MET A 127 -14.87 14.21 -13.47
C MET A 127 -15.41 14.37 -12.05
N ILE A 128 -14.54 14.42 -11.03
CA ILE A 128 -14.92 14.46 -9.61
C ILE A 128 -14.70 15.83 -8.94
N GLN A 129 -14.26 16.84 -9.70
CA GLN A 129 -14.14 18.22 -9.26
C GLN A 129 -15.49 18.94 -9.30
#